data_AF-A0AAW2UT73-F1
#
_entry.id   AF-A0AAW2UT73-F1
#
_cell.length_a   1.000
_cell.length_b   1.000
_cell.length_c   1.000
_cell.angle_alpha   90.00
_cell.angle_beta   90.00
_cell.angle_gamma   90.00
#
_symmetry.space_group_name_H-M   'P 1'
#
loop_
_entity.id
_entity.type
_entity.pdbx_description
1 polymer ?
#
loop_
_entity_poly.entity_id
_entity_poly.type
_entity_poly.pdbx_seq_one_letter_code
_entity_poly.pdbx_strand_id
1 'polypeptide(L)'
;MNLISCTPENRLKYVVSLFVGNALIWWRSVKRGYEPREITWAEFQREFDDKYRPKMYKDKKRMEFLNLVQGDDQTVAEYELRFAALAKYAPEAVATQEDRCYRFE
;
A
#
# COMPACT_ATOMS: atom_id res chain seq x y z
N MET A 1 -11.47 22.83 7.31
CA MET A 1 -11.65 21.58 6.53
C MET A 1 -12.38 20.57 7.41
N ASN A 2 -13.61 20.19 7.05
CA ASN A 2 -14.33 19.15 7.77
C ASN A 2 -13.73 17.78 7.40
N LEU A 3 -12.96 17.18 8.29
CA LEU A 3 -12.73 15.73 8.24
C LEU A 3 -14.09 15.08 8.50
N ILE A 4 -14.76 14.62 7.44
CA ILE A 4 -15.90 13.71 7.58
C ILE A 4 -15.34 12.47 8.27
N SER A 5 -15.60 12.33 9.57
CA SER A 5 -15.23 11.16 10.36
C SER A 5 -16.07 9.97 9.88
N CYS A 6 -15.57 9.28 8.87
CA CYS A 6 -16.17 8.03 8.41
C CYS A 6 -15.77 6.90 9.37
N THR A 7 -16.75 6.26 10.01
CA THR A 7 -16.48 5.10 10.88
C THR A 7 -15.85 3.96 10.06
N PRO A 8 -15.04 3.07 10.67
CA PRO A 8 -14.44 1.94 9.97
C PRO A 8 -15.46 1.08 9.20
N GLU A 9 -16.66 0.91 9.74
CA GLU A 9 -17.75 0.14 9.14
C GLU A 9 -18.31 0.84 7.90
N ASN A 10 -18.53 2.16 7.98
CA ASN A 10 -18.98 2.95 6.84
C ASN A 10 -17.92 2.99 5.73
N ARG A 11 -16.64 3.02 6.10
CA ARG A 11 -15.53 2.93 5.16
C ARG A 11 -15.51 1.58 4.46
N LEU A 12 -15.70 0.48 5.20
CA LEU A 12 -15.76 -0.86 4.61
C LEU A 12 -16.92 -0.98 3.62
N LYS A 13 -18.12 -0.55 4.01
CA LYS A 13 -19.30 -0.55 3.13
C LYS A 13 -19.05 0.23 1.83
N TYR A 14 -18.42 1.41 1.95
CA TYR A 14 -18.07 2.24 0.79
C TYR A 14 -17.04 1.56 -0.12
N VAL A 15 -15.95 1.03 0.42
CA VAL A 15 -14.92 0.38 -0.42
C VAL A 15 -15.48 -0.87 -1.11
N VAL A 16 -16.30 -1.65 -0.42
CA VAL A 16 -16.97 -2.82 -0.99
C VAL A 16 -17.93 -2.45 -2.10
N SER A 17 -18.62 -1.30 -2.03
CA SER A 17 -19.51 -0.86 -3.10
C SER A 17 -18.78 -0.47 -4.39
N LEU A 18 -17.48 -0.16 -4.30
CA LEU A 18 -16.62 0.10 -5.47
C LEU A 18 -16.13 -1.19 -6.15
N PHE A 19 -16.31 -2.37 -5.53
CA PHE A 19 -15.89 -3.62 -6.14
C PHE A 19 -16.83 -4.03 -7.27
N VAL A 20 -16.22 -4.36 -8.41
CA VAL A 20 -16.90 -4.85 -9.61
C VAL A 20 -16.19 -6.09 -10.13
N GLY A 21 -16.90 -6.90 -10.93
CA GLY A 21 -16.35 -8.09 -11.59
C GLY A 21 -15.60 -9.04 -10.63
N ASN A 22 -14.37 -9.40 -10.98
CA ASN A 22 -13.54 -10.34 -10.23
C ASN A 22 -13.27 -9.90 -8.78
N ALA A 23 -13.18 -8.59 -8.51
CA ALA A 23 -12.97 -8.08 -7.17
C ALA A 23 -14.18 -8.33 -6.27
N LEU A 24 -15.39 -8.16 -6.80
CA LEU A 24 -16.62 -8.44 -6.07
C LEU A 24 -16.79 -9.95 -5.81
N ILE A 25 -16.44 -10.79 -6.79
CA ILE A 25 -16.50 -12.26 -6.65
C ILE A 25 -15.54 -12.72 -5.54
N TRP A 26 -14.30 -12.25 -5.58
CA TRP A 26 -13.32 -12.53 -4.53
C TRP A 26 -13.81 -12.08 -3.15
N TRP A 27 -14.31 -10.84 -3.03
CA TRP A 27 -14.78 -10.32 -1.75
C TRP A 27 -15.94 -11.14 -1.16
N ARG A 28 -16.88 -11.59 -2.00
CA ARG A 28 -17.96 -12.51 -1.57
C ARG A 28 -17.43 -13.86 -1.09
N SER A 29 -16.30 -14.33 -1.60
CA SER A 29 -15.64 -15.55 -1.10
C SER A 29 -14.98 -15.31 0.25
N VAL A 30 -14.29 -14.18 0.41
CA VAL A 30 -13.67 -13.78 1.68
C VAL A 30 -14.74 -13.63 2.76
N LYS A 31 -15.80 -12.85 2.50
CA LYS A 31 -16.87 -12.61 3.48
C LYS A 31 -17.49 -13.91 3.99
N ARG A 32 -17.72 -14.90 3.12
CA ARG A 32 -18.25 -16.22 3.52
C ARG A 32 -17.38 -16.97 4.52
N GLY A 33 -16.06 -16.78 4.49
CA GLY A 33 -15.14 -17.39 5.46
C GLY A 33 -15.24 -16.80 6.87
N TYR A 34 -15.86 -15.63 7.02
CA TYR A 34 -15.99 -14.91 8.28
C TYR A 34 -17.41 -14.98 8.88
N GLU A 35 -18.41 -15.40 8.10
CA GLU A 35 -19.79 -15.53 8.58
C GLU A 35 -19.92 -16.52 9.75
N PRO A 36 -20.79 -16.24 10.76
CA PRO A 36 -21.75 -15.14 10.82
C PRO A 36 -21.17 -13.81 11.36
N ARG A 37 -19.86 -13.74 11.60
CA ARG A 37 -19.19 -12.55 12.14
C ARG A 37 -18.96 -11.50 11.05
N GLU A 38 -19.15 -10.24 11.41
CA GLU A 38 -18.76 -9.12 10.54
C GLU A 38 -17.24 -8.96 10.48
N ILE A 39 -16.73 -8.71 9.26
CA ILE A 39 -15.32 -8.39 9.04
C ILE A 39 -15.04 -6.97 9.53
N THR A 40 -13.97 -6.82 10.32
CA THR A 40 -13.47 -5.50 10.71
C THR A 40 -12.70 -4.83 9.57
N TRP A 41 -12.57 -3.50 9.60
CA TRP A 41 -11.78 -2.76 8.63
C TRP A 41 -10.33 -3.27 8.53
N ALA A 42 -9.69 -3.61 9.67
CA ALA A 42 -8.32 -4.11 9.70
C ALA A 42 -8.17 -5.48 9.01
N GLU A 43 -9.14 -6.38 9.20
CA GLU A 43 -9.16 -7.69 8.55
C GLU A 43 -9.41 -7.56 7.05
N PHE A 44 -10.33 -6.69 6.64
CA PHE A 44 -10.50 -6.34 5.23
C PHE A 44 -9.19 -5.86 4.59
N GLN A 45 -8.47 -4.95 5.26
CA GLN A 45 -7.20 -4.45 4.74
C GLN A 45 -6.18 -5.57 4.56
N ARG A 46 -6.10 -6.51 5.51
CA ARG A 46 -5.23 -7.68 5.40
C ARG A 46 -5.58 -8.55 4.19
N GLU A 47 -6.84 -8.96 4.07
CA GLU A 47 -7.32 -9.79 2.94
C GLU A 47 -7.08 -9.10 1.60
N PHE A 48 -7.35 -7.79 1.53
CA PHE A 48 -7.12 -6.98 0.34
C PHE A 48 -5.64 -6.88 -0.02
N ASP A 49 -4.78 -6.61 0.96
CA ASP A 49 -3.33 -6.57 0.75
C ASP A 49 -2.80 -7.94 0.31
N ASP A 50 -3.27 -9.04 0.90
CA ASP A 50 -2.81 -10.38 0.52
C ASP A 50 -3.20 -10.72 -0.93
N LYS A 51 -4.41 -10.31 -1.37
CA LYS A 51 -4.89 -10.56 -2.73
C LYS A 51 -4.25 -9.66 -3.79
N TYR A 52 -4.17 -8.36 -3.53
CA TYR A 52 -3.83 -7.35 -4.54
C TYR A 52 -2.45 -6.72 -4.35
N ARG A 53 -1.84 -6.90 -3.17
CA ARG A 53 -0.48 -6.43 -2.86
C ARG A 53 0.35 -7.57 -2.24
N PRO A 54 0.51 -8.69 -2.98
CA PRO A 54 1.18 -9.87 -2.46
C PRO A 54 2.60 -9.54 -2.00
N LYS A 55 3.14 -10.32 -1.06
CA LYS A 55 4.49 -10.13 -0.52
C LYS A 55 5.54 -9.94 -1.62
N MET A 56 5.47 -10.73 -2.71
CA MET A 56 6.35 -10.59 -3.87
C MET A 56 6.34 -9.20 -4.51
N TYR A 57 5.18 -8.53 -4.55
CA TYR A 57 5.10 -7.15 -5.04
C TYR A 57 5.81 -6.17 -4.09
N LYS A 58 5.61 -6.34 -2.77
CA LYS A 58 6.29 -5.54 -1.75
C LYS A 58 7.81 -5.76 -1.83
N ASP A 59 8.25 -7.01 -1.92
CA ASP A 59 9.67 -7.38 -2.06
C ASP A 59 10.28 -6.82 -3.35
N LYS A 60 9.56 -6.88 -4.48
CA LYS A 60 10.01 -6.27 -5.74
C LYS A 60 10.16 -4.76 -5.60
N LYS A 61 9.21 -4.08 -4.97
CA LYS A 61 9.29 -2.62 -4.72
C LYS A 61 10.40 -2.24 -3.75
N ARG A 62 10.65 -3.08 -2.74
CA ARG A 62 11.80 -2.95 -1.85
C ARG A 62 13.11 -3.06 -2.63
N MET A 63 13.26 -4.08 -3.48
CA MET A 63 14.46 -4.24 -4.32
C MET A 63 14.62 -3.10 -5.33
N GLU A 64 13.52 -2.59 -5.89
CA GLU A 64 13.53 -1.40 -6.76
C GLU A 64 14.05 -0.17 -6.00
N PHE A 65 13.66 0.01 -4.73
CA PHE A 65 14.18 1.07 -3.88
C PHE A 65 15.67 0.89 -3.56
N LEU A 66 16.07 -0.32 -3.18
CA LEU A 66 17.47 -0.66 -2.81
C LEU A 66 18.44 -0.64 -4.00
N ASN A 67 17.93 -0.64 -5.23
CA ASN A 67 18.72 -0.45 -6.45
C ASN A 67 18.41 0.89 -7.14
N LEU A 68 17.64 1.77 -6.49
CA LEU A 68 17.30 3.07 -7.06
C LEU A 68 18.57 3.93 -7.12
N VAL A 69 18.86 4.42 -8.33
CA VAL A 69 19.91 5.39 -8.63
C VAL A 69 19.30 6.48 -9.50
N GLN A 70 19.81 7.71 -9.39
CA GLN A 70 19.42 8.77 -10.31
C GLN A 70 20.01 8.46 -11.69
N GLY A 71 19.17 8.50 -12.74
CA GLY A 71 19.64 8.34 -14.12
C GLY A 71 20.19 9.65 -14.66
N ASP A 72 21.10 9.56 -15.63
CA ASP A 72 21.78 10.72 -16.23
C ASP A 72 20.80 11.74 -16.85
N ASP A 73 19.72 11.24 -17.44
CA ASP A 73 18.67 12.06 -18.08
C ASP A 73 17.54 12.48 -17.11
N GLN A 74 17.67 12.21 -15.81
CA GLN A 74 16.62 12.42 -14.83
C GLN A 74 16.92 13.63 -13.93
N THR A 75 15.93 14.50 -13.74
CA THR A 75 16.05 15.62 -12.81
C THR A 75 16.04 15.14 -11.35
N VAL A 76 16.64 15.94 -10.46
CA VAL A 76 16.61 15.68 -9.00
C VAL A 76 15.18 15.61 -8.48
N ALA A 77 14.27 16.43 -9.01
CA ALA A 77 12.86 16.44 -8.60
C ALA A 77 12.13 15.15 -8.99
N GLU A 78 12.35 14.63 -10.21
CA GLU A 78 11.81 13.34 -10.63
C GLU A 78 12.38 12.18 -9.82
N TYR A 79 13.66 12.27 -9.46
CA TYR A 79 14.32 11.32 -8.58
C TYR A 79 13.73 11.32 -7.18
N GLU A 80 13.54 12.50 -6.59
CA GLU A 80 12.93 12.65 -5.29
C GLU A 80 11.53 12.06 -5.22
N LEU A 81 10.71 12.29 -6.26
CA LEU A 81 9.37 11.70 -6.34
C LEU A 81 9.43 10.17 -6.35
N ARG A 82 10.32 9.58 -7.15
CA ARG A 82 10.51 8.12 -7.19
C ARG A 82 11.03 7.59 -5.85
N PHE A 83 12.01 8.27 -5.26
CA PHE A 83 12.58 7.95 -3.96
C PHE A 83 11.49 7.93 -2.89
N ALA A 84 10.73 9.02 -2.76
CA ALA A 84 9.66 9.13 -1.77
C ALA A 84 8.55 8.08 -1.98
N ALA A 85 8.20 7.80 -3.24
CA ALA A 85 7.20 6.79 -3.57
C ALA A 85 7.63 5.36 -3.19
N LEU A 86 8.93 5.06 -3.28
CA LEU A 86 9.51 3.74 -3.05
C LEU A 86 10.02 3.53 -1.61
N ALA A 87 10.43 4.59 -0.91
CA ALA A 87 10.96 4.54 0.46
C ALA A 87 10.03 3.82 1.45
N LYS A 88 8.71 3.92 1.25
CA LYS A 88 7.69 3.22 2.07
C LYS A 88 7.78 1.69 2.04
N TYR A 89 8.51 1.11 1.07
CA TYR A 89 8.72 -0.34 0.94
C TYR A 89 10.01 -0.84 1.60
N ALA A 90 10.86 0.07 2.09
CA ALA A 90 12.09 -0.25 2.83
C ALA A 90 12.28 0.74 4.00
N PRO A 91 11.33 0.80 4.96
CA PRO A 91 11.40 1.76 6.06
C PRO A 91 12.70 1.67 6.86
N GLU A 92 13.31 0.48 6.93
CA GLU A 92 14.60 0.24 7.57
C GLU A 92 15.79 0.91 6.86
N ALA A 93 15.67 1.20 5.57
CA ALA A 93 16.73 1.85 4.77
C ALA A 93 16.66 3.39 4.81
N VAL A 94 15.62 3.95 5.46
CA VAL A 94 15.40 5.39 5.62
C VAL A 94 14.91 5.71 7.04
N ALA A 95 15.34 4.91 8.02
CA ALA A 95 14.84 4.96 9.39
C ALA A 95 15.19 6.29 10.07
N THR A 96 16.35 6.85 9.73
CA THR A 96 16.81 8.16 10.20
C THR A 96 16.95 9.15 9.04
N GLN A 97 17.07 10.44 9.38
CA GLN A 97 17.40 11.47 8.38
C GLN A 97 18.78 11.21 7.75
N GLU A 98 19.73 10.66 8.52
CA GLU A 98 21.06 10.29 8.04
C GLU A 98 21.00 9.15 7.02
N ASP A 99 20.28 8.07 7.33
CA ASP A 99 20.05 6.96 6.39
C ASP A 99 19.38 7.45 5.10
N ARG A 100 18.41 8.37 5.26
CA ARG A 100 17.69 8.95 4.13
C ARG A 100 18.62 9.78 3.23
N CYS A 101 19.51 10.59 3.81
CA CYS A 101 20.50 11.35 3.05
C CYS A 101 21.47 10.40 2.33
N TYR A 102 22.06 9.44 3.05
CA TYR A 102 22.98 8.44 2.49
C TYR A 102 22.36 7.65 1.33
N ARG A 103 21.06 7.36 1.41
CA ARG A 103 20.34 6.61 0.38
C ARG A 103 19.94 7.47 -0.81
N PHE A 104 19.79 8.78 -0.63
CA PHE A 104 19.38 9.71 -1.67
C PHE A 104 20.55 10.09 -2.59
N GLU A 105 21.75 10.20 -2.03
CA GLU A 105 23.01 10.36 -2.76
C GLU A 105 23.29 9.17 -3.71
#